data_AF-A0A1F3MDE8-F1
#
_entry.id   AF-A0A1F3MDE8-F1
#
_cell.length_a   1.000
_cell.length_b   1.000
_cell.length_c   1.000
_cell.angle_alpha   90.00
_cell.angle_beta   90.00
_cell.angle_gamma   90.00
#
_symmetry.space_group_name_H-M   'P 1'
#
loop_
_entity.id
_entity.type
_entity.pdbx_description
1 polymer ?
#
loop_
_entity_poly.entity_id
_entity_poly.type
_entity_poly.pdbx_seq_one_letter_code
_entity_poly.pdbx_strand_id
1 'polypeptide(L)'
;MTDIIHSYLDRYKTLSPEISDEELLFVKSNLSISELAKNSIYLKAGEIQKHMGFIHSGLIRAFYIDHNVDEITMGFIKENEYVTHYSSFSEQHHY
;
A
#
# COMPACT_ATOMS: atom_id res chain seq x y z
N MET A 1 2.80 -3.22 18.23
CA MET A 1 3.39 -4.01 17.12
C MET A 1 2.56 -5.24 16.82
N THR A 2 2.30 -6.09 17.82
CA THR A 2 1.41 -7.25 17.71
C THR A 2 0.03 -6.86 17.15
N ASP A 3 -0.54 -5.75 17.61
CA ASP A 3 -1.89 -5.32 17.22
C ASP A 3 -2.02 -4.91 15.74
N ILE A 4 -0.97 -4.32 15.17
CA ILE A 4 -0.93 -3.89 13.76
C ILE A 4 -1.00 -5.10 12.83
N ILE A 5 -0.19 -6.12 13.12
CA ILE A 5 -0.14 -7.35 12.34
C ILE A 5 -1.46 -8.10 12.45
N HIS A 6 -2.06 -8.19 13.64
CA HIS A 6 -3.37 -8.84 13.79
C HIS A 6 -4.45 -8.09 13.00
N SER A 7 -4.51 -6.76 13.10
CA SER A 7 -5.44 -5.93 12.32
C SER A 7 -5.31 -6.16 10.81
N TYR A 8 -4.08 -6.24 10.29
CA TYR A 8 -3.85 -6.57 8.89
C TYR A 8 -4.34 -7.99 8.52
N LEU A 9 -4.00 -9.00 9.34
CA LEU A 9 -4.37 -10.39 9.05
C LEU A 9 -5.89 -10.59 9.11
N ASP A 10 -6.60 -9.91 10.01
CA ASP A 10 -8.07 -9.92 10.08
C ASP A 10 -8.68 -9.30 8.82
N ARG A 11 -8.11 -8.18 8.36
CA ARG A 11 -8.52 -7.54 7.10
C ARG A 11 -8.25 -8.45 5.90
N TYR A 12 -7.12 -9.15 5.89
CA TYR A 12 -6.74 -10.09 4.84
C TYR A 12 -7.70 -11.29 4.80
N LYS A 13 -8.00 -11.91 5.95
CA LYS A 13 -9.00 -12.99 6.06
C LYS A 13 -10.37 -12.57 5.55
N THR A 14 -10.77 -11.33 5.80
CA THR A 14 -12.04 -10.80 5.29
C THR A 14 -12.08 -10.76 3.76
N LEU A 15 -10.94 -10.51 3.10
CA LEU A 15 -10.83 -10.51 1.63
C LEU A 15 -10.63 -11.90 1.03
N SER A 16 -10.05 -12.82 1.81
CA SER A 16 -9.79 -14.20 1.40
C SER A 16 -10.27 -15.15 2.50
N PRO A 17 -11.60 -15.44 2.57
CA PRO A 17 -12.17 -16.28 3.62
C PRO A 17 -11.65 -17.72 3.61
N GLU A 18 -11.18 -18.18 2.46
CA GLU A 18 -10.70 -19.54 2.22
C GLU A 18 -9.21 -19.73 2.57
N ILE A 19 -8.52 -18.68 3.04
CA ILE A 19 -7.10 -18.78 3.38
C ILE A 19 -6.85 -19.75 4.54
N SER A 20 -5.92 -20.68 4.36
CA SER A 20 -5.50 -21.60 5.42
C SER A 20 -4.63 -20.91 6.48
N ASP A 21 -4.52 -21.53 7.67
CA ASP A 21 -3.65 -21.01 8.73
C ASP A 21 -2.16 -21.02 8.33
N GLU A 22 -1.73 -21.96 7.48
CA GLU A 22 -0.36 -22.04 6.96
C GLU A 22 -0.06 -20.88 5.99
N GLU A 23 -0.98 -20.60 5.05
CA GLU A 23 -0.85 -19.45 4.14
C GLU A 23 -0.89 -18.13 4.91
N LEU A 24 -1.73 -18.03 5.94
CA LEU A 24 -1.77 -16.86 6.80
C LEU A 24 -0.46 -16.65 7.56
N LEU A 25 0.17 -17.73 8.04
CA LEU A 25 1.47 -17.68 8.68
C LEU A 25 2.56 -17.24 7.70
N PHE A 26 2.49 -17.72 6.45
CA PHE A 26 3.37 -17.27 5.38
C PHE A 26 3.20 -15.77 5.11
N VAL A 27 1.97 -15.29 4.96
CA VAL A 27 1.67 -13.85 4.82
C VAL A 27 2.28 -13.07 5.98
N LYS A 28 2.01 -13.49 7.22
CA LYS A 28 2.53 -12.87 8.44
C LYS A 28 4.06 -12.75 8.43
N SER A 29 4.77 -13.79 7.98
CA SER A 29 6.24 -13.79 7.94
C SER A 29 6.84 -12.83 6.92
N ASN A 30 6.06 -12.41 5.92
CA ASN A 30 6.49 -11.49 4.86
C ASN A 30 6.06 -10.03 5.10
N LEU A 31 5.44 -9.74 6.25
CA LEU A 31 5.05 -8.38 6.61
C LEU A 31 6.22 -7.61 7.22
N SER A 32 6.30 -6.33 6.87
CA SER A 32 7.14 -5.35 7.57
C SER A 32 6.29 -4.15 7.98
N ILE A 33 6.62 -3.57 9.13
CA ILE A 33 5.96 -2.37 9.64
C ILE A 33 6.90 -1.20 9.37
N SER A 34 6.37 -0.13 8.80
CA SER A 34 7.09 1.13 8.62
C SER A 34 6.24 2.30 9.10
N GLU A 35 6.90 3.33 9.63
CA GLU A 35 6.29 4.60 9.99
C GLU A 35 6.84 5.67 9.07
N LEU A 36 5.95 6.53 8.58
CA LEU A 36 6.28 7.61 7.67
C LEU A 36 6.05 8.95 8.36
N ALA A 37 7.04 9.84 8.26
CA ALA A 37 6.86 11.20 8.72
C ALA A 37 5.81 11.93 7.88
N LYS A 38 5.13 12.91 8.49
CA LYS A 38 4.21 13.79 7.76
C LYS A 38 4.95 14.43 6.57
N ASN A 39 4.28 14.46 5.42
CA ASN A 39 4.81 14.97 4.15
C ASN A 39 6.02 14.20 3.58
N SER A 40 6.29 12.97 4.04
CA SER A 40 7.25 12.09 3.37
C SER A 40 6.61 11.37 2.17
N ILE A 41 7.45 10.97 1.22
CA ILE A 41 7.02 10.24 0.02
C ILE A 41 7.04 8.74 0.31
N TYR A 42 5.89 8.09 0.17
CA TYR A 42 5.79 6.63 0.27
C TYR A 42 6.14 5.95 -1.06
N LEU A 43 5.51 6.40 -2.16
CA LEU A 43 5.73 5.90 -3.52
C LEU A 43 6.01 7.09 -4.43
N LYS A 44 7.00 6.93 -5.30
CA LYS A 44 7.38 7.92 -6.29
C LYS A 44 7.10 7.38 -7.69
N ALA A 45 6.51 8.21 -8.55
CA ALA A 45 6.29 7.87 -9.94
C ALA A 45 7.61 7.54 -10.64
N GLY A 46 7.60 6.47 -11.46
CA GLY A 46 8.77 5.98 -12.19
C GLY A 46 9.68 5.03 -11.41
N GLU A 47 9.42 4.78 -10.12
CA GLU A 47 10.15 3.77 -9.34
C GLU A 47 9.41 2.42 -9.39
N ILE A 48 10.19 1.32 -9.55
CA ILE A 48 9.63 -0.04 -9.53
C ILE A 48 9.18 -0.36 -8.10
N GLN A 49 7.88 -0.47 -7.90
CA GLN A 49 7.31 -0.88 -6.62
C GLN A 49 7.53 -2.38 -6.39
N LYS A 50 8.28 -2.71 -5.34
CA LYS A 50 8.55 -4.10 -4.93
C LYS A 50 7.60 -4.63 -3.84
N HIS A 51 6.88 -3.72 -3.17
CA HIS A 51 6.04 -4.03 -2.02
C HIS A 51 4.73 -3.25 -2.08
N MET A 52 3.62 -3.91 -1.75
CA MET A 52 2.33 -3.25 -1.55
C MET A 52 2.22 -2.76 -0.11
N GLY A 53 1.61 -1.59 0.09
CA GLY A 53 1.38 -1.04 1.42
C GLY A 53 -0.05 -1.25 1.90
N PHE A 54 -0.20 -1.29 3.22
CA PHE A 54 -1.49 -1.28 3.90
C PHE A 54 -1.44 -0.21 5.00
N ILE A 55 -2.44 0.67 5.02
CA ILE A 55 -2.46 1.78 5.99
C ILE A 55 -3.15 1.29 7.26
N HIS A 56 -2.36 1.00 8.30
CA HIS A 56 -2.93 0.72 9.62
C HIS A 56 -3.44 2.00 10.29
N SER A 57 -2.65 3.08 10.24
CA SER A 57 -3.06 4.39 10.73
C SER A 57 -2.49 5.53 9.87
N GLY A 58 -3.25 6.62 9.76
CA GLY A 58 -2.89 7.81 8.99
C GLY A 58 -3.60 7.94 7.64
N LEU A 59 -3.03 8.75 6.76
CA LEU A 59 -3.62 9.12 5.47
C LEU A 59 -2.52 9.33 4.43
N ILE A 60 -2.65 8.71 3.26
CA ILE A 60 -1.79 8.94 2.11
C ILE A 60 -2.54 9.76 1.07
N ARG A 61 -1.89 10.76 0.49
CA ARG A 61 -2.40 11.54 -0.64
C ARG A 61 -1.74 11.06 -1.93
N ALA A 62 -2.53 10.65 -2.90
CA ALA A 62 -2.07 10.38 -4.25
C ALA A 62 -2.16 11.67 -5.08
N PHE A 63 -1.08 12.04 -5.76
CA PHE A 63 -1.01 13.23 -6.61
C PHE A 63 -0.03 13.01 -7.77
N TYR A 64 -0.18 13.82 -8.82
CA TYR A 64 0.81 13.94 -9.91
C TYR A 64 1.12 15.40 -10.19
N ILE A 65 2.22 15.66 -10.89
CA ILE A 65 2.60 16.99 -11.36
C ILE A 65 2.19 17.11 -12.82
N ASP A 66 1.43 18.14 -13.17
CA ASP A 66 1.01 18.38 -14.54
C ASP A 66 2.07 19.15 -15.36
N HIS A 67 1.73 19.50 -16.61
CA HIS A 67 2.64 20.25 -17.50
C HIS A 67 2.88 21.70 -17.05
N ASN A 68 2.04 22.25 -16.17
CA ASN A 68 2.18 23.59 -15.61
C ASN A 68 2.95 23.58 -14.28
N VAL A 69 3.49 22.43 -13.87
CA VAL A 69 4.20 22.23 -12.60
C VAL A 69 3.25 22.32 -11.38
N ASP A 70 1.94 22.14 -11.61
CA ASP A 70 0.94 22.14 -10.54
C ASP A 70 0.74 20.74 -9.97
N GLU A 71 0.56 20.65 -8.64
CA GLU A 71 0.21 19.40 -7.95
C GLU A 71 -1.29 19.12 -8.08
N ILE A 72 -1.64 18.07 -8.82
CA ILE A 72 -3.03 17.63 -8.97
C ILE A 72 -3.27 16.45 -8.04
N THR A 73 -4.15 16.65 -7.04
CA THR A 73 -4.55 15.58 -6.11
C THR A 73 -5.55 14.64 -6.78
N MET A 74 -5.20 13.36 -6.84
CA MET A 74 -6.05 12.30 -7.38
C MET A 74 -7.00 11.73 -6.32
N GLY A 75 -6.56 11.72 -5.06
CA GLY A 75 -7.37 11.19 -3.97
C GLY A 75 -6.57 10.96 -2.70
N PHE A 76 -7.27 10.43 -1.70
CA PHE A 76 -6.70 10.08 -0.41
C PHE A 76 -7.02 8.62 -0.10
N ILE A 77 -6.02 7.92 0.41
CA ILE A 77 -6.10 6.50 0.82
C ILE A 77 -6.00 6.51 2.34
N LYS A 78 -7.00 5.93 2.99
CA LYS A 78 -7.18 6.00 4.45
C LYS A 78 -6.86 4.67 5.12
N GLU A 79 -7.00 4.66 6.44
CA GLU A 79 -6.82 3.48 7.28
C GLU A 79 -7.68 2.30 6.78
N ASN A 80 -7.14 1.08 6.90
CA ASN A 80 -7.71 -0.18 6.43
C ASN A 80 -7.82 -0.35 4.91
N GLU A 81 -7.16 0.52 4.14
CA GLU A 81 -7.03 0.43 2.69
C GLU A 81 -5.59 0.09 2.25
N TYR A 82 -5.50 -0.47 1.05
CA TYR A 82 -4.23 -0.80 0.42
C TYR A 82 -3.75 0.39 -0.42
N VAL A 83 -2.45 0.63 -0.37
CA VAL A 83 -1.78 1.64 -1.19
C VAL A 83 -0.84 0.96 -2.17
N THR A 84 -1.05 1.24 -3.45
CA THR A 84 -0.24 0.74 -4.55
C THR A 84 -0.23 1.75 -5.69
N HIS A 85 0.86 1.82 -6.44
CA HIS A 85 0.93 2.60 -7.66
C HIS A 85 0.51 1.71 -8.82
N TYR A 86 -0.81 1.64 -9.07
CA TYR A 86 -1.40 0.69 -10.02
C TYR A 86 -0.88 0.87 -11.47
N SER A 87 -0.49 2.08 -11.87
CA SER A 87 0.08 2.35 -13.20
C SER A 87 1.42 1.63 -13.42
N SER A 88 2.27 1.51 -12.39
CA SER A 88 3.56 0.84 -12.51
C SER A 88 3.46 -0.69 -12.58
N PHE A 89 2.35 -1.28 -12.12
CA PHE A 89 2.13 -2.72 -12.20
C PHE A 89 1.68 -3.16 -13.61
N SER A 90 1.09 -2.25 -14.38
CA SER A 90 0.55 -2.53 -15.72
C SER A 90 1.48 -2.11 -16.87
N GLU A 91 2.45 -1.23 -16.59
CA GLU A 91 3.41 -0.74 -17.60
C GLU A 91 4.52 -1.74 -17.95
N GLN A 92 4.68 -2.84 -17.20
CA GLN A 92 5.67 -3.90 -17.53
C GLN A 92 5.31 -4.77 -18.76
N HIS A 93 4.17 -4.55 -19.41
CA HIS A 93 3.73 -5.33 -20.59
C HIS A 93 3.72 -4.56 -21.92
N HIS A 94 4.26 -3.34 -21.96
CA HIS A 94 4.44 -2.59 -23.21
C HIS A 94 5.90 -2.17 -23.41
N TYR A 95 6.77 -3.14 -23.67
CA TYR A 95 8.02 -2.93 -24.42
C TYR A 95 8.41 -4.20 -25.17
#